data_AF-A0A950UVP7-F1
#
_entry.id   AF-A0A950UVP7-F1
#
_cell.length_a   1.000
_cell.length_b   1.000
_cell.length_c   1.000
_cell.angle_alpha   90.00
_cell.angle_beta   90.00
_cell.angle_gamma   90.00
#
_symmetry.space_group_name_H-M   'P 1'
#
loop_
_entity.id
_entity.type
_entity.pdbx_description
1 polymer ?
#
loop_
_entity_poly.entity_id
_entity_poly.type
_entity_poly.pdbx_seq_one_letter_code
_entity_poly.pdbx_strand_id
1 'polypeptide(L)'
;MVFVIAAFAIALLATRPFGLPRWVWPVAAALLIVALGYEPVPSAVRAILAQWNVLLFIAGLLGISAAAHAAGVFHWITDFVLARAGGSWRALFIGLFLTGAVIALLLSNDATAVVLTPIVYRAVTRHGGNPKPFLFA
;
A
#
# COMPACT_ATOMS: atom_id res chain seq x y z
N MET A 1 -7.35 22.86 -21.39
CA MET A 1 -8.50 22.43 -20.57
C MET A 1 -8.26 21.09 -19.87
N VAL A 2 -7.82 20.04 -20.57
CA VAL A 2 -7.54 18.71 -19.98
C VAL A 2 -6.64 18.75 -18.74
N PHE A 3 -5.50 19.47 -18.81
CA PHE A 3 -4.59 19.63 -17.67
C PHE A 3 -5.22 20.32 -16.46
N VAL A 4 -6.17 21.25 -16.68
CA VAL A 4 -6.88 21.95 -15.60
C VAL A 4 -7.83 20.99 -14.89
N ILE A 5 -8.59 20.20 -15.66
CA ILE A 5 -9.49 19.17 -15.12
C ILE A 5 -8.69 18.13 -14.34
N ALA A 6 -7.55 17.68 -14.87
CA ALA A 6 -6.68 16.72 -14.22
C ALA A 6 -6.07 17.29 -12.92
N ALA A 7 -5.54 18.52 -12.95
CA ALA A 7 -4.99 19.18 -11.77
C ALA A 7 -6.05 19.37 -10.67
N PHE A 8 -7.27 19.74 -11.05
CA PHE A 8 -8.38 19.89 -10.12
C PHE A 8 -8.79 18.54 -9.50
N ALA A 9 -8.84 17.46 -10.29
CA ALA A 9 -9.10 16.12 -9.80
C ALA A 9 -8.03 15.63 -8.81
N ILE A 10 -6.76 15.91 -9.09
CA ILE A 10 -5.63 15.59 -8.19
C ILE A 10 -5.75 16.39 -6.89
N ALA A 11 -6.08 17.68 -6.96
CA ALA A 11 -6.30 18.52 -5.79
C ALA A 11 -7.46 18.02 -4.92
N LEU A 12 -8.57 17.60 -5.53
CA LEU A 12 -9.72 16.99 -4.85
C LEU A 12 -9.37 15.65 -4.19
N LEU A 13 -8.57 14.83 -4.87
CA LEU A 13 -8.07 13.56 -4.32
C LEU A 13 -7.18 13.79 -3.08
N ALA A 14 -6.37 14.84 -3.09
CA ALA A 14 -5.49 15.21 -2.00
C ALA A 14 -6.24 15.84 -0.80
N THR A 15 -7.17 16.76 -1.07
CA THR A 15 -7.89 17.54 -0.04
C THR A 15 -9.08 16.80 0.58
N ARG A 16 -9.58 15.73 -0.05
CA ARG A 16 -10.68 14.87 0.43
C ARG A 16 -11.88 15.62 1.03
N PRO A 17 -12.47 16.59 0.31
CA PRO A 17 -13.49 17.46 0.89
C PRO A 17 -14.79 16.76 1.30
N PHE A 18 -15.07 15.55 0.78
CA PHE A 18 -16.34 14.84 0.99
C PHE A 18 -16.19 13.40 1.51
N GLY A 19 -14.99 12.99 1.92
CA GLY A 19 -14.75 11.61 2.39
C GLY A 19 -15.04 10.49 1.38
N LEU A 20 -15.25 10.83 0.11
CA LEU A 20 -15.57 9.88 -0.96
C LEU A 20 -14.41 8.91 -1.25
N PRO A 21 -14.71 7.71 -1.78
CA PRO A 21 -13.67 6.78 -2.22
C PRO A 21 -12.71 7.41 -3.23
N ARG A 22 -11.42 7.04 -3.12
CA ARG A 22 -10.33 7.63 -3.92
C ARG A 22 -10.51 7.49 -5.44
N TRP A 23 -11.28 6.50 -5.89
CA TRP A 23 -11.53 6.24 -7.31
C TRP A 23 -12.53 7.21 -7.94
N VAL A 24 -13.37 7.89 -7.14
CA VAL A 24 -14.47 8.71 -7.65
C VAL A 24 -13.96 9.92 -8.43
N TRP A 25 -12.98 10.66 -7.89
CA TRP A 25 -12.48 11.89 -8.53
C TRP A 25 -11.74 11.64 -9.85
N PRO A 26 -10.80 10.68 -9.95
CA PRO A 26 -10.15 10.37 -11.22
C PRO A 26 -11.13 9.87 -12.30
N VAL A 27 -12.10 9.04 -11.92
CA VAL A 27 -13.11 8.53 -12.85
C VAL A 27 -14.03 9.65 -13.33
N ALA A 28 -14.53 10.50 -12.43
CA ALA A 28 -15.35 11.65 -12.80
C ALA A 28 -14.61 12.61 -13.73
N ALA A 29 -13.32 12.88 -13.48
CA ALA A 29 -12.48 13.70 -14.33
C ALA A 29 -12.27 13.09 -15.72
N ALA A 30 -12.00 11.77 -15.79
CA ALA A 30 -11.85 11.06 -17.06
C ALA A 30 -13.16 11.08 -17.88
N LEU A 31 -14.31 10.86 -17.23
CA LEU A 31 -15.63 10.96 -17.86
C LEU A 31 -15.90 12.37 -18.38
N LEU A 32 -15.53 13.40 -17.61
CA LEU A 32 -15.70 14.80 -18.02
C LEU A 32 -14.84 15.15 -19.25
N ILE A 33 -13.60 14.66 -19.30
CA ILE A 33 -12.69 14.87 -20.45
C ILE A 33 -13.28 14.24 -21.73
N VAL A 34 -13.81 13.02 -21.63
CA VAL A 34 -14.43 12.31 -22.76
C VAL A 34 -15.75 12.97 -23.16
N ALA A 35 -16.59 13.36 -22.20
CA ALA A 35 -17.88 14.01 -22.45
C ALA A 35 -17.72 15.40 -23.12
N LEU A 36 -16.66 16.13 -22.79
CA LEU A 36 -16.31 17.40 -23.43
C LEU A 36 -15.64 17.23 -24.81
N GLY A 37 -15.44 15.99 -25.27
CA GLY A 37 -14.87 15.68 -26.58
C GLY A 37 -13.36 15.92 -26.69
N TYR A 38 -12.67 16.12 -25.56
CA TYR A 38 -11.21 16.33 -25.58
C TYR A 38 -10.42 15.05 -25.86
N GLU A 39 -10.99 13.88 -25.58
CA GLU A 39 -10.40 12.58 -25.88
C GLU A 39 -11.44 11.64 -26.52
N PRO A 40 -11.16 11.04 -27.69
CA PRO A 40 -12.08 10.09 -28.33
C PRO A 40 -12.31 8.82 -27.51
N VAL A 41 -13.57 8.36 -27.44
CA VAL A 41 -13.95 7.12 -26.74
C VAL A 41 -13.09 5.90 -27.14
N PRO A 42 -12.79 5.65 -28.43
CA PRO A 42 -11.93 4.51 -28.79
C PRO A 42 -10.52 4.61 -28.22
N SER A 43 -9.99 5.83 -28.06
CA SER A 43 -8.68 6.07 -27.48
C SER A 43 -8.69 5.82 -25.97
N ALA A 44 -9.71 6.32 -25.27
CA ALA A 44 -9.92 6.07 -23.84
C ALA A 44 -10.05 4.56 -23.53
N VAL A 45 -10.80 3.82 -24.34
CA VAL A 45 -10.95 2.36 -24.17
C VAL A 45 -9.62 1.64 -24.39
N ARG A 46 -8.85 2.01 -25.44
CA ARG A 46 -7.51 1.45 -25.64
C ARG A 46 -6.57 1.72 -24.47
N ALA A 47 -6.63 2.93 -23.89
CA ALA A 47 -5.82 3.29 -22.73
C ALA A 47 -6.11 2.41 -21.52
N ILE A 48 -7.37 1.99 -21.31
CA ILE A 48 -7.77 1.04 -20.27
C ILE A 48 -7.26 -0.36 -20.59
N LEU A 49 -7.46 -0.84 -21.82
CA LEU A 49 -7.03 -2.17 -22.25
C LEU A 49 -5.50 -2.34 -22.20
N ALA A 50 -4.75 -1.27 -22.44
CA ALA A 50 -3.29 -1.27 -22.33
C ALA A 50 -2.77 -1.53 -20.91
N GLN A 51 -3.62 -1.38 -19.87
CA GLN A 51 -3.22 -1.61 -18.48
C GLN A 51 -3.15 -3.09 -18.09
N TRP A 52 -3.49 -4.02 -18.99
CA TRP A 52 -3.50 -5.45 -18.71
C TRP A 52 -2.18 -5.97 -18.10
N ASN A 53 -1.04 -5.51 -18.62
CA ASN A 53 0.27 -5.90 -18.10
C ASN A 53 0.48 -5.47 -16.64
N VAL A 54 0.02 -4.26 -16.29
CA VAL A 54 0.12 -3.74 -14.91
C VAL A 54 -0.83 -4.50 -13.98
N LEU A 55 -2.04 -4.82 -14.45
CA LEU A 55 -3.00 -5.61 -13.69
C LEU A 55 -2.48 -7.03 -13.41
N LEU A 56 -1.91 -7.68 -14.42
CA LEU A 56 -1.26 -8.98 -14.25
C LEU A 56 -0.07 -8.91 -13.29
N PHE A 57 0.72 -7.85 -13.36
CA PHE A 57 1.84 -7.64 -12.44
C PHE A 57 1.34 -7.50 -10.98
N ILE A 58 0.33 -6.68 -10.72
CA ILE A 58 -0.26 -6.53 -9.38
C ILE A 58 -0.87 -7.85 -8.91
N ALA A 59 -1.60 -8.56 -9.76
CA ALA A 59 -2.16 -9.87 -9.44
C ALA A 59 -1.07 -10.89 -9.09
N GLY A 60 0.03 -10.91 -9.85
CA GLY A 60 1.20 -11.74 -9.57
C GLY A 60 1.86 -11.42 -8.24
N LEU A 61 2.08 -10.14 -7.94
CA LEU A 61 2.62 -9.70 -6.65
C LEU A 61 1.71 -10.09 -5.47
N LEU A 62 0.40 -9.93 -5.62
CA LEU A 62 -0.58 -10.35 -4.61
C LEU A 62 -0.56 -11.87 -4.42
N GLY A 63 -0.47 -12.64 -5.51
CA GLY A 63 -0.35 -14.09 -5.47
C GLY A 63 0.91 -14.57 -4.75
N ILE A 64 2.07 -13.98 -5.07
CA ILE A 64 3.34 -14.27 -4.40
C ILE A 64 3.27 -13.92 -2.92
N SER A 65 2.71 -12.75 -2.59
CA SER A 65 2.51 -12.29 -1.20
C SER A 65 1.63 -13.27 -0.41
N ALA A 66 0.50 -13.68 -0.98
CA ALA A 66 -0.42 -14.63 -0.36
C ALA A 66 0.24 -16.01 -0.18
N ALA A 67 1.01 -16.49 -1.16
CA ALA A 67 1.74 -17.74 -1.06
C ALA A 67 2.83 -17.68 0.02
N ALA A 68 3.60 -16.59 0.09
CA ALA A 68 4.60 -16.37 1.13
C ALA A 68 3.97 -16.29 2.53
N HIS A 69 2.78 -15.67 2.63
CA HIS A 69 2.00 -15.64 3.86
C HIS A 69 1.56 -17.04 4.28
N ALA A 70 0.98 -17.81 3.36
CA ALA A 70 0.52 -19.17 3.62
C ALA A 70 1.67 -20.14 3.96
N ALA A 71 2.83 -19.95 3.34
CA ALA A 71 4.05 -20.72 3.64
C ALA A 71 4.72 -20.33 4.98
N GLY A 72 4.20 -19.31 5.69
CA GLY A 72 4.73 -18.89 6.99
C GLY A 72 6.04 -18.12 6.91
N VAL A 73 6.46 -17.64 5.72
CA VAL A 73 7.73 -16.92 5.52
C VAL A 73 7.81 -15.70 6.44
N PHE A 74 6.71 -14.95 6.57
CA PHE A 74 6.67 -13.77 7.44
C PHE A 74 6.80 -14.11 8.93
N HIS A 75 6.29 -15.26 9.36
CA HIS A 75 6.46 -15.73 10.74
C HIS A 75 7.90 -16.13 11.01
N TRP A 76 8.52 -16.88 10.09
CA TRP A 76 9.92 -17.27 10.19
C TRP A 76 10.86 -16.05 10.26
N ILE A 77 10.63 -15.05 9.42
CA ILE A 77 11.38 -13.78 9.44
C ILE A 77 11.20 -13.06 10.78
N THR A 78 9.97 -13.02 11.29
CA THR A 78 9.68 -12.37 12.58
C THR A 78 10.43 -13.05 13.72
N ASP A 79 10.41 -14.38 13.78
CA ASP A 79 11.11 -15.16 14.80
C ASP A 79 12.64 -14.99 14.69
N PHE A 80 13.16 -14.93 13.46
CA PHE A 80 14.57 -14.65 13.21
C PHE A 80 14.99 -13.27 13.74
N VAL A 81 14.21 -12.23 13.47
CA VAL A 81 14.47 -10.87 13.96
C VAL A 81 14.39 -10.81 15.49
N LEU A 82 13.39 -11.47 16.09
CA LEU A 82 13.23 -11.54 17.55
C LEU A 82 14.41 -12.25 18.22
N ALA A 83 14.86 -13.38 17.67
CA ALA A 83 16.00 -14.13 18.19
C ALA A 83 17.29 -13.30 18.12
N ARG A 84 17.47 -12.51 17.05
CA ARG A 84 18.67 -11.67 16.84
C ARG A 84 18.67 -10.40 17.68
N ALA A 85 17.50 -9.89 18.07
CA ALA A 85 17.38 -8.66 18.85
C ALA A 85 17.83 -8.80 20.31
N GLY A 86 17.86 -10.03 20.86
CA GLY A 86 18.47 -10.33 22.16
C GLY A 86 17.93 -9.50 23.34
N GLY A 87 16.69 -9.01 23.26
CA GLY A 87 16.05 -8.16 24.28
C GLY A 87 16.31 -6.66 24.16
N SER A 88 17.07 -6.19 23.17
CA SER A 88 17.28 -4.77 22.91
C SER A 88 16.16 -4.18 22.03
N TRP A 89 15.40 -3.23 22.58
CA TRP A 89 14.32 -2.53 21.86
C TRP A 89 14.79 -1.84 20.58
N ARG A 90 15.99 -1.24 20.59
CA ARG A 90 16.57 -0.56 19.41
C ARG A 90 16.92 -1.55 18.31
N ALA A 91 17.52 -2.68 18.66
CA ALA A 91 17.87 -3.72 17.70
C ALA A 91 16.62 -4.36 17.08
N LEU A 92 15.58 -4.56 17.89
CA LEU A 92 14.28 -5.06 17.43
C LEU A 92 13.61 -4.09 16.43
N PHE A 93 13.57 -2.80 16.77
CA PHE A 93 12.99 -1.78 15.90
C PHE A 93 13.72 -1.70 14.56
N ILE A 94 15.05 -1.64 14.57
CA ILE A 94 15.86 -1.59 13.35
C ILE A 94 15.66 -2.86 12.52
N GLY A 95 15.69 -4.04 13.15
CA GLY A 95 15.50 -5.32 12.46
C GLY A 95 14.13 -5.42 11.80
N LEU A 96 13.08 -4.99 12.49
CA LEU A 96 11.72 -4.98 11.95
C LEU A 96 11.53 -3.92 10.87
N PHE A 97 12.11 -2.74 11.04
CA PHE A 97 12.05 -1.67 10.05
C PHE A 97 12.76 -2.06 8.75
N LEU A 98 13.97 -2.62 8.84
CA LEU A 98 14.73 -3.08 7.67
C LEU A 98 14.01 -4.23 6.97
N THR A 99 13.47 -5.17 7.75
CA THR A 99 12.67 -6.28 7.21
C THR A 99 11.42 -5.76 6.51
N GLY A 100 10.67 -4.86 7.16
CA GLY A 100 9.51 -4.20 6.58
C GLY A 100 9.85 -3.45 5.30
N ALA A 101 10.99 -2.75 5.27
CA ALA A 101 11.47 -2.06 4.07
C ALA A 101 11.78 -3.05 2.93
N VAL A 102 12.46 -4.17 3.22
CA VAL A 102 12.74 -5.21 2.21
C VAL A 102 11.44 -5.84 1.70
N ILE A 103 10.48 -6.14 2.58
CA ILE A 103 9.16 -6.64 2.18
C ILE A 103 8.43 -5.58 1.34
N ALA A 104 8.47 -4.30 1.70
CA ALA A 104 7.87 -3.21 0.93
C ALA A 104 8.56 -2.94 -0.42
N LEU A 105 9.83 -3.30 -0.58
CA LEU A 105 10.51 -3.27 -1.88
C LEU A 105 10.03 -4.39 -2.80
N LEU A 106 9.71 -5.55 -2.23
CA LEU A 106 9.33 -6.75 -2.98
C LEU A 106 7.82 -6.89 -3.18
N LEU A 107 7.02 -6.34 -2.27
CA LEU A 107 5.56 -6.42 -2.24
C LEU A 107 4.93 -5.02 -2.31
N SER A 108 3.64 -4.97 -2.64
CA SER A 108 2.86 -3.74 -2.55
C SER A 108 2.87 -3.18 -1.12
N ASN A 109 3.07 -1.86 -1.00
CA ASN A 109 3.15 -1.15 0.28
C ASN A 109 1.89 -1.36 1.16
N ASP A 110 0.73 -1.56 0.53
CA ASP A 110 -0.52 -1.86 1.23
C ASP A 110 -0.50 -3.25 1.91
N ALA A 111 0.15 -4.24 1.30
CA ALA A 111 0.27 -5.58 1.87
C ALA A 111 1.27 -5.59 3.04
N THR A 112 2.35 -4.83 2.93
CA THR A 112 3.37 -4.72 3.98
C THR A 112 2.82 -4.09 5.26
N ALA A 113 1.94 -3.10 5.15
CA ALA A 113 1.28 -2.48 6.30
C ALA A 113 0.43 -3.48 7.12
N VAL A 114 -0.29 -4.38 6.43
CA VAL A 114 -1.12 -5.41 7.07
C VAL A 114 -0.26 -6.45 7.80
N VAL A 115 0.90 -6.82 7.23
CA VAL A 115 1.82 -7.79 7.83
C VAL A 115 2.62 -7.18 8.98
N LEU A 116 3.04 -5.91 8.88
CA LEU A 116 3.80 -5.23 9.92
C LEU A 116 2.99 -4.99 11.20
N THR A 117 1.69 -4.71 11.07
CA THR A 117 0.81 -4.41 12.22
C THR A 117 0.86 -5.48 13.32
N PRO A 118 0.61 -6.78 13.05
CA PRO A 118 0.69 -7.82 14.08
C PRO A 118 2.13 -8.05 14.56
N ILE A 119 3.14 -7.82 13.73
CA ILE A 119 4.55 -8.01 14.12
C ILE A 119 4.97 -6.93 15.12
N VAL A 120 4.66 -5.66 14.84
CA VAL A 120 4.88 -4.54 15.77
C VAL A 120 4.07 -4.76 17.05
N TYR A 121 2.81 -5.17 16.94
CA TYR A 121 1.97 -5.44 18.11
C TYR A 121 2.54 -6.53 19.02
N ARG A 122 3.03 -7.64 18.43
CA ARG A 122 3.68 -8.75 19.19
C ARG A 122 5.03 -8.35 19.77
N ALA A 123 5.80 -7.52 19.07
CA ALA A 123 7.05 -6.95 19.57
C ALA A 123 6.83 -6.04 20.79
N VAL A 124 5.79 -5.18 20.74
CA VAL A 124 5.42 -4.27 21.84
C VAL A 124 4.89 -5.03 23.06
N THR A 125 3.98 -6.00 22.84
CA THR A 125 3.33 -6.75 23.93
C THR A 125 4.28 -7.69 24.68
N ARG A 126 5.31 -8.25 24.04
CA ARG A 126 6.30 -9.11 24.72
C ARG A 126 7.32 -8.34 25.58
N HIS A 127 7.52 -7.04 25.37
CA HIS A 127 8.44 -6.22 26.15
C HIS A 127 7.76 -5.30 27.19
N GLY A 128 6.47 -5.50 27.47
CA GLY A 128 5.77 -4.76 28.55
C GLY A 128 5.59 -3.26 28.29
N GLY A 129 5.73 -2.82 27.04
CA GLY A 129 5.52 -1.43 26.66
C GLY A 129 4.03 -1.09 26.57
N ASN A 130 3.61 -0.02 27.25
CA ASN A 130 2.24 0.48 27.25
C ASN A 130 1.82 0.83 25.79
N PRO A 131 0.83 0.14 25.18
CA PRO A 131 0.51 0.26 23.74
C PRO A 131 -0.22 1.56 23.35
N LYS A 132 -0.43 2.47 24.29
CA LYS A 132 -1.23 3.69 24.11
C LYS A 132 -0.56 4.83 23.31
N PRO A 133 0.77 5.05 23.33
CA PRO A 133 1.37 6.18 22.59
C PRO A 133 1.54 5.94 21.09
N PHE A 134 1.51 4.69 20.62
CA PHE A 134 1.79 4.34 19.21
C PHE A 134 0.54 4.29 18.32
N LEU A 135 -0.66 4.45 18.89
CA LEU A 135 -1.93 4.48 18.15
C LEU A 135 -2.38 5.91 17.77
N PHE A 136 -1.72 6.95 18.29
CA PHE A 136 -2.16 8.35 18.19
C PHE A 136 -1.06 9.35 17.79
N ALA A 137 0.05 8.89 17.19
CA ALA A 137 1.09 9.75 16.65
C ALA A 137 1.18 9.63 15.13
#